data_AF-A0A4Y2GMI2-F1
#
_entry.id   AF-A0A4Y2GMI2-F1
#
_cell.length_a   1.000
_cell.length_b   1.000
_cell.length_c   1.000
_cell.angle_alpha   90.00
_cell.angle_beta   90.00
_cell.angle_gamma   90.00
#
_symmetry.space_group_name_H-M   'P 1'
#
loop_
_entity.id
_entity.type
_entity.pdbx_description
1 polymer ?
#
loop_
_entity_poly.entity_id
_entity_poly.type
_entity_poly.pdbx_seq_one_letter_code
_entity_poly.pdbx_strand_id
1 'polypeptide(L)'
;MSLIYHGVHNIQLHKTNNFSLWDIVRVFAYAIGPHPVPYATLKEIACSNRGYFTSIQAMGAVRTKIQDYVKVLGRPLVLSNARNFEWTNFYLDPMGLGMMATVTLPVYNKTEIANQTMVGVMKIDVSLRKMLDYEPSYEMGPASYSFGINTNGYVVFHPDLKTDFEFIDDPPHLDFLDVEIENPAKVDLRKVMVNSETSKRSLTSLIKMPDGKHIVRHHMEYYYTPLESTSFSIAIVMPTDRTHYLHVEEMDFVLGFDLSKSEMKGMHIAPWKYCHGKVLKLGTPDIIKNLSHTVRSNPDSCKIQLLRRLVWDIRKTNDIMHYWQSEEQDGRREGVIATFVQSEGGITRIYPPREAHQLDGHTNPSRSILFQRAFYGDDYAFIPPKNDYNPVTNQSESDPVITIVKTISFARSGITYKPA
;
A
#
# COMPACT_ATOMS: atom_id res chain seq x y z
N MET A 1 32.84 -24.08 34.25
CA MET A 1 33.91 -23.10 33.95
C MET A 1 33.84 -22.78 32.46
N SER A 2 33.14 -21.70 32.11
CA SER A 2 33.15 -21.06 30.79
C SER A 2 32.64 -19.65 31.01
N LEU A 3 33.59 -18.79 31.36
CA LEU A 3 33.43 -17.34 31.44
C LEU A 3 33.35 -16.83 30.00
N ILE A 4 32.15 -16.48 29.54
CA ILE A 4 32.02 -15.63 28.36
C ILE A 4 32.20 -14.20 28.86
N TYR A 5 33.46 -13.78 28.92
CA TYR A 5 33.89 -12.40 29.01
C TYR A 5 33.61 -11.74 27.65
N HIS A 6 32.45 -11.10 27.48
CA HIS A 6 32.28 -10.15 26.39
C HIS A 6 32.70 -8.76 26.86
N GLY A 7 33.98 -8.47 26.63
CA GLY A 7 34.51 -7.15 26.33
C GLY A 7 34.02 -5.98 27.17
N VAL A 8 34.50 -5.86 28.41
CA VAL A 8 34.82 -4.53 28.93
C VAL A 8 36.12 -4.12 28.23
N HIS A 9 36.01 -3.61 27.00
CA HIS A 9 37.06 -2.74 26.51
C HIS A 9 37.17 -1.59 27.53
N ASN A 10 38.40 -1.30 27.97
CA ASN A 10 38.71 -0.05 28.65
C ASN A 10 38.14 1.10 27.83
N ILE A 11 36.94 1.55 28.21
CA ILE A 11 36.39 2.80 27.73
C ILE A 11 37.15 3.88 28.51
N GLN A 12 38.35 4.19 28.03
CA GLN A 12 39.07 5.40 28.41
C GLN A 12 38.36 6.57 27.73
N LEU A 13 37.26 7.04 28.32
CA LEU A 13 36.61 8.28 27.92
C LEU A 13 37.49 9.44 28.36
N HIS A 14 38.21 10.02 27.40
CA HIS A 14 39.03 11.20 27.61
C HIS A 14 38.17 12.34 28.20
N LYS A 15 38.61 12.87 29.35
CA LYS A 15 38.15 14.16 29.87
C LYS A 15 38.67 15.25 28.92
N THR A 16 37.87 15.66 27.96
CA THR A 16 38.11 16.90 27.20
C THR A 16 37.05 17.93 27.58
N ASN A 17 37.52 19.00 28.22
CA ASN A 17 36.87 20.30 28.45
C ASN A 17 35.55 20.33 29.25
N ASN A 18 35.65 20.67 30.54
CA ASN A 18 34.66 21.30 31.45
C ASN A 18 33.18 20.86 31.48
N PHE A 19 32.78 19.84 30.73
CA PHE A 19 31.59 19.04 30.92
C PHE A 19 32.02 17.60 31.07
N SER A 20 31.69 16.97 32.18
CA SER A 20 31.97 15.56 32.35
C SER A 20 31.01 14.79 31.43
N LEU A 21 31.52 13.93 30.53
CA LEU A 21 30.70 13.02 29.72
C LEU A 21 29.69 12.21 30.57
N TRP A 22 29.99 12.06 31.86
CA TRP A 22 29.16 11.45 32.90
C TRP A 22 27.84 12.18 33.19
N ASP A 23 27.70 13.46 32.85
CA ASP A 23 26.45 14.20 33.04
C ASP A 23 25.41 13.93 31.94
N ILE A 24 25.82 13.32 30.82
CA ILE A 24 25.00 13.11 29.62
C ILE A 24 24.60 11.62 29.46
N VAL A 25 25.38 10.69 30.04
CA VAL A 25 25.18 9.25 29.89
C VAL A 25 24.41 8.66 31.07
N ARG A 26 23.48 7.73 30.80
CA ARG A 26 22.80 6.93 31.83
C ARG A 26 23.31 5.50 31.82
N VAL A 27 23.69 4.96 32.99
CA VAL A 27 24.21 3.58 33.11
C VAL A 27 23.19 2.67 33.81
N PHE A 28 22.71 1.65 33.10
CA PHE A 28 21.80 0.63 33.62
C PHE A 28 22.58 -0.63 33.94
N ALA A 29 22.51 -1.09 35.19
CA ALA A 29 23.24 -2.26 35.65
C ALA A 29 22.29 -3.42 35.98
N TYR A 30 22.51 -4.57 35.35
CA TYR A 30 21.70 -5.78 35.52
C TYR A 30 22.55 -6.90 36.12
N ALA A 31 22.16 -7.42 37.28
CA ALA A 31 22.79 -8.60 37.86
C ALA A 31 21.98 -9.85 37.48
N ILE A 32 22.57 -10.77 36.71
CA ILE A 32 21.85 -11.90 36.10
C ILE A 32 22.23 -13.21 36.80
N GLY A 33 21.21 -13.99 37.17
CA GLY A 33 21.34 -15.28 37.83
C GLY A 33 21.61 -15.19 39.33
N PRO A 34 21.44 -16.31 40.06
CA PRO A 34 21.81 -16.38 41.46
C PRO A 34 23.34 -16.36 41.59
N HIS A 35 23.89 -15.34 42.25
CA HIS A 35 25.32 -15.27 42.52
C HIS A 35 25.61 -14.71 43.93
N PRO A 36 26.72 -15.12 44.56
CA PRO A 36 27.11 -14.65 45.89
C PRO A 36 27.82 -13.28 45.88
N VAL A 37 28.12 -12.72 44.69
CA VAL A 37 28.83 -11.43 44.57
C VAL A 37 27.97 -10.28 45.08
N PRO A 38 28.50 -9.39 45.95
CA PRO A 38 27.77 -8.21 46.44
C PRO A 38 27.35 -7.27 45.32
N TYR A 39 26.09 -6.80 45.36
CA TYR A 39 25.54 -5.85 44.38
C TYR A 39 25.98 -4.40 44.59
N ALA A 40 26.72 -4.09 45.65
CA ALA A 40 27.03 -2.73 46.09
C ALA A 40 27.70 -1.90 44.98
N THR A 41 28.74 -2.45 44.35
CA THR A 41 29.49 -1.78 43.28
C THR A 41 28.62 -1.52 42.04
N LEU A 42 27.81 -2.50 41.62
CA LEU A 42 26.90 -2.34 40.46
C LEU A 42 25.81 -1.30 40.73
N LYS A 43 25.29 -1.29 41.95
CA LYS A 43 24.30 -0.30 42.40
C LYS A 43 24.91 1.10 42.43
N GLU A 44 26.14 1.23 42.95
CA GLU A 44 26.86 2.51 42.99
C GLU A 44 27.14 3.06 41.59
N ILE A 45 27.56 2.20 40.66
CA ILE A 45 27.77 2.58 39.25
C ILE A 45 26.47 3.10 38.63
N ALA A 46 25.33 2.42 38.82
CA ALA A 46 24.05 2.85 38.28
C ALA A 46 23.55 4.16 38.93
N CYS A 47 23.66 4.28 40.25
CA CYS A 47 23.23 5.47 40.99
C CYS A 47 24.06 6.72 40.63
N SER A 48 25.38 6.57 40.51
CA SER A 48 26.29 7.69 40.16
C SER A 48 26.01 8.24 38.76
N ASN A 49 25.44 7.42 37.87
CA ASN A 49 25.14 7.75 36.48
C ASN A 49 23.65 7.92 36.18
N ARG A 50 22.83 8.27 37.18
CA ARG A 50 21.38 8.56 37.01
C ARG A 50 20.60 7.45 36.26
N GLY A 51 21.05 6.20 36.37
CA GLY A 51 20.45 5.06 35.70
C GLY A 51 19.58 4.23 36.64
N TYR A 52 19.60 2.91 36.45
CA TYR A 52 18.81 1.97 37.26
C TYR A 52 19.57 0.67 37.49
N PHE A 53 19.42 0.09 38.67
CA PHE A 53 19.97 -1.21 39.02
C PHE A 53 18.84 -2.20 39.30
N THR A 54 18.94 -3.41 38.74
CA THR A 54 18.01 -4.50 39.06
C THR A 54 18.66 -5.87 38.95
N SER A 55 18.22 -6.82 39.77
CA SER A 55 18.67 -8.22 39.73
C SER A 55 17.63 -9.12 39.06
N ILE A 56 18.07 -9.92 38.09
CA ILE A 56 17.27 -10.88 37.32
C ILE A 56 17.68 -12.29 37.75
N GLN A 57 16.95 -12.88 38.68
CA GLN A 57 17.31 -14.18 39.26
C GLN A 57 16.85 -15.38 38.42
N ALA A 58 15.84 -15.20 37.56
CA ALA A 58 15.23 -16.27 36.77
C ALA A 58 14.80 -15.77 35.39
N MET A 59 14.72 -16.69 34.42
CA MET A 59 14.31 -16.39 33.04
C MET A 59 12.93 -15.73 32.97
N GLY A 60 11.98 -16.15 33.82
CA GLY A 60 10.63 -15.55 33.86
C GLY A 60 10.61 -14.07 34.27
N ALA A 61 11.66 -13.56 34.93
CA ALA A 61 11.75 -12.16 35.34
C ALA A 61 12.41 -11.25 34.29
N VAL A 62 13.06 -11.83 33.27
CA VAL A 62 13.84 -11.08 32.26
C VAL A 62 12.98 -10.04 31.57
N ARG A 63 11.81 -10.45 31.03
CA ARG A 63 10.92 -9.56 30.27
C ARG A 63 10.48 -8.34 31.07
N THR A 64 10.03 -8.54 32.30
CA THR A 64 9.52 -7.46 33.16
C THR A 64 10.64 -6.55 33.66
N LYS A 65 11.76 -7.13 34.10
CA LYS A 65 12.88 -6.36 34.69
C LYS A 65 13.66 -5.56 33.67
N ILE A 66 13.83 -6.07 32.45
CA ILE A 66 14.49 -5.32 31.39
C ILE A 66 13.65 -4.10 31.03
N GLN A 67 12.32 -4.22 30.92
CA GLN A 67 11.42 -3.11 30.54
C GLN A 67 11.37 -1.94 31.54
N ASP A 68 11.83 -2.12 32.79
CA ASP A 68 11.81 -1.06 33.81
C ASP A 68 12.68 0.17 33.45
N TYR A 69 13.66 0.03 32.54
CA TYR A 69 14.46 1.16 32.07
C TYR A 69 13.61 2.29 31.46
N VAL A 70 12.49 1.95 30.80
CA VAL A 70 11.56 2.93 30.20
C VAL A 70 11.02 3.89 31.25
N LYS A 71 10.79 3.41 32.48
CA LYS A 71 10.30 4.25 33.59
C LYS A 71 11.31 5.33 33.98
N VAL A 72 12.61 5.04 33.86
CA VAL A 72 13.67 6.02 34.12
C VAL A 72 13.85 6.96 32.93
N LEU A 73 13.79 6.42 31.71
CA LEU A 73 13.88 7.23 30.49
C LEU A 73 12.72 8.21 30.34
N GLY A 74 11.52 7.85 30.78
CA GLY A 74 10.33 8.69 30.71
C GLY A 74 10.26 9.84 31.70
N ARG A 75 11.09 9.88 32.75
CA ARG A 75 11.02 10.93 33.80
C ARG A 75 11.10 12.37 33.27
N PRO A 76 12.01 12.72 32.33
CA PRO A 76 12.06 14.07 31.77
C PRO A 76 10.79 14.43 30.99
N LEU A 77 10.17 13.46 30.30
CA LEU A 77 8.92 13.66 29.56
C LEU A 77 7.74 13.91 30.51
N VAL A 78 7.76 13.24 31.66
CA VAL A 78 6.76 13.45 32.71
C VAL A 78 6.87 14.86 33.28
N LEU A 79 8.10 15.31 33.58
CA LEU A 79 8.39 16.63 34.15
C LEU A 79 8.09 17.78 33.18
N SER A 80 8.26 17.57 31.87
CA SER A 80 7.98 18.61 30.86
C SER A 80 6.48 18.88 30.71
N ASN A 81 5.62 17.96 31.16
CA ASN A 81 4.16 18.04 31.05
C ASN A 81 3.66 18.29 29.61
N ALA A 82 4.49 17.98 28.62
CA ALA A 82 4.20 18.16 27.21
C ALA A 82 3.32 17.00 26.70
N ARG A 83 2.36 17.33 25.84
CA ARG A 83 1.54 16.33 25.13
C ARG A 83 2.23 16.00 23.82
N ASN A 84 3.04 14.95 23.83
CA ASN A 84 3.73 14.48 22.63
C ASN A 84 2.93 13.34 22.01
N PHE A 85 2.46 13.56 20.78
CA PHE A 85 1.83 12.53 19.97
C PHE A 85 2.90 11.93 19.06
N GLU A 86 3.03 10.61 19.09
CA GLU A 86 4.00 9.90 18.27
C GLU A 86 3.29 8.83 17.45
N TRP A 87 3.64 8.76 16.17
CA TRP A 87 3.13 7.76 15.24
C TRP A 87 4.06 6.56 15.19
N THR A 88 3.50 5.36 15.30
CA THR A 88 4.26 4.13 15.00
C THR A 88 4.47 4.01 13.49
N ASN A 89 5.48 3.24 13.08
CA ASN A 89 5.49 2.69 11.73
C ASN A 89 4.25 1.81 11.51
N PHE A 90 3.96 1.52 10.25
CA PHE A 90 2.87 0.61 9.92
C PHE A 90 3.25 -0.83 10.29
N TYR A 91 2.34 -1.51 10.96
CA TYR A 91 2.48 -2.90 11.37
C TYR A 91 1.21 -3.69 11.02
N LEU A 92 1.32 -5.02 11.01
CA LEU A 92 0.18 -5.89 10.77
C LEU A 92 -0.60 -6.09 12.06
N ASP A 93 -1.90 -5.82 12.03
CA ASP A 93 -2.75 -6.05 13.19
C ASP A 93 -2.78 -7.53 13.61
N PRO A 94 -2.45 -7.87 14.86
CA PRO A 94 -2.50 -9.25 15.36
C PRO A 94 -3.89 -9.89 15.29
N MET A 95 -4.97 -9.08 15.24
CA MET A 95 -6.35 -9.59 15.10
C MET A 95 -6.78 -9.78 13.63
N GLY A 96 -5.89 -9.56 12.67
CA GLY A 96 -6.15 -9.77 11.25
C GLY A 96 -6.93 -8.65 10.57
N LEU A 97 -7.03 -7.45 11.16
CA LEU A 97 -7.67 -6.30 10.51
C LEU A 97 -6.85 -5.72 9.35
N GLY A 98 -5.58 -6.13 9.23
CA GLY A 98 -4.63 -5.72 8.19
C GLY A 98 -3.63 -4.68 8.68
N MET A 99 -2.94 -4.03 7.76
CA MET A 99 -1.93 -3.01 8.08
C MET A 99 -2.57 -1.79 8.77
N MET A 100 -1.92 -1.30 9.83
CA MET A 100 -2.34 -0.11 10.59
C MET A 100 -1.14 0.65 11.15
N ALA A 101 -1.35 1.92 11.46
CA ALA A 101 -0.46 2.72 12.30
C ALA A 101 -1.19 3.19 13.54
N THR A 102 -0.43 3.45 14.60
CA THR A 102 -0.98 3.83 15.88
C THR A 102 -0.46 5.19 16.29
N VAL A 103 -1.38 6.07 16.70
CA VAL A 103 -1.04 7.30 17.40
C VAL A 103 -0.94 6.99 18.87
N THR A 104 0.18 7.33 19.49
CA THR A 104 0.43 7.11 20.92
C THR A 104 0.49 8.41 21.69
N LEU A 105 -0.02 8.39 22.92
CA LEU A 105 0.04 9.50 23.86
C LEU A 105 0.42 8.94 25.24
N PRO A 106 1.59 9.31 25.80
CA PRO A 106 1.96 8.90 27.15
C PRO A 106 1.06 9.57 28.21
N VAL A 107 0.63 8.81 29.20
CA VAL A 107 -0.22 9.26 30.32
C VAL A 107 0.59 9.26 31.60
N TYR A 108 0.55 10.40 32.30
CA TYR A 108 1.35 10.64 33.49
C TYR A 108 0.50 10.76 34.74
N ASN A 109 1.03 10.30 35.86
CA ASN A 109 0.43 10.52 37.16
C ASN A 109 0.77 11.93 37.66
N LYS A 110 -0.25 12.70 38.03
CA LYS A 110 -0.13 14.11 38.46
C LYS A 110 -0.48 14.34 39.93
N THR A 111 -0.75 13.30 40.72
CA THR A 111 -1.19 13.47 42.11
C THR A 111 -0.14 14.07 43.05
N GLU A 112 1.17 13.89 42.79
CA GLU A 112 2.23 14.46 43.63
C GLU A 112 3.43 14.96 42.82
N ILE A 113 4.00 16.10 43.24
CA ILE A 113 5.16 16.74 42.58
C ILE A 113 6.42 15.86 42.64
N ALA A 114 6.55 14.99 43.65
CA ALA A 114 7.72 14.13 43.85
C ALA A 114 7.63 12.74 43.17
N ASN A 115 6.41 12.28 42.83
CA ASN A 115 6.15 10.92 42.35
C ASN A 115 5.51 10.93 40.95
N GLN A 116 5.89 11.87 40.10
CA GLN A 116 5.38 11.90 38.74
C GLN A 116 6.00 10.73 37.93
N THR A 117 5.19 9.70 37.72
CA THR A 117 5.55 8.51 36.95
C THR A 117 4.65 8.36 35.73
N MET A 118 5.17 7.76 34.67
CA MET A 118 4.34 7.31 33.54
C MET A 118 3.42 6.18 34.02
N VAL A 119 2.10 6.37 33.84
CA VAL A 119 1.06 5.38 34.17
C VAL A 119 0.93 4.36 33.04
N GLY A 120 0.99 4.84 31.80
CA GLY A 120 0.85 4.02 30.61
C GLY A 120 0.85 4.87 29.34
N VAL A 121 0.40 4.27 28.24
CA VAL A 121 0.30 4.91 26.93
C VAL A 121 -1.11 4.69 26.40
N MET A 122 -1.80 5.77 26.06
CA MET A 122 -3.03 5.72 25.29
C MET A 122 -2.68 5.55 23.81
N LYS A 123 -3.47 4.73 23.11
CA LYS A 123 -3.26 4.45 21.70
C LYS A 123 -4.55 4.48 20.89
N ILE A 124 -4.46 4.94 19.65
CA ILE A 124 -5.56 4.91 18.68
C ILE A 124 -5.01 4.33 17.38
N ASP A 125 -5.65 3.27 16.90
CA ASP A 125 -5.23 2.56 15.69
C ASP A 125 -5.95 3.12 14.45
N VAL A 126 -5.17 3.42 13.42
CA VAL A 126 -5.61 3.93 12.12
C VAL A 126 -5.26 2.90 11.07
N SER A 127 -6.29 2.26 10.48
CA SER A 127 -6.09 1.26 9.44
C SER A 127 -5.67 1.90 8.12
N LEU A 128 -4.71 1.27 7.43
CA LEU A 128 -4.30 1.65 6.08
C LEU A 128 -5.50 1.73 5.12
N ARG A 129 -6.46 0.80 5.25
CA ARG A 129 -7.65 0.77 4.39
C ARG A 129 -8.50 2.04 4.51
N LYS A 130 -8.58 2.62 5.71
CA LYS A 130 -9.30 3.89 5.93
C LYS A 130 -8.54 5.07 5.34
N MET A 131 -7.21 5.05 5.38
CA MET A 131 -6.37 6.09 4.77
C MET A 131 -6.50 6.08 3.25
N LEU A 132 -6.44 4.89 2.63
CA LEU A 132 -6.60 4.70 1.18
C LEU A 132 -8.02 5.04 0.67
N ASP A 133 -9.02 5.15 1.54
CA ASP A 133 -10.37 5.57 1.12
C ASP A 133 -10.40 7.02 0.61
N TYR A 134 -9.49 7.86 1.12
CA TYR A 134 -9.30 9.26 0.72
C TYR A 134 -8.52 9.42 -0.60
N GLU A 135 -7.93 8.34 -1.11
CA GLU A 135 -7.22 8.38 -2.39
C GLU A 135 -8.22 8.58 -3.55
N PRO A 136 -7.98 9.57 -4.45
CA PRO A 136 -8.81 9.80 -5.63
C PRO A 136 -8.49 8.80 -6.75
N SER A 137 -8.52 7.49 -6.44
CA SER A 137 -8.07 6.41 -7.34
C SER A 137 -8.76 6.41 -8.70
N TYR A 138 -10.02 6.85 -8.76
CA TYR A 138 -10.78 6.99 -10.01
C TYR A 138 -10.21 8.07 -10.93
N GLU A 139 -9.89 9.25 -10.38
CA GLU A 139 -9.41 10.39 -11.15
C GLU A 139 -8.00 10.12 -11.68
N MET A 140 -7.19 9.47 -10.84
CA MET A 140 -5.84 9.03 -11.20
C MET A 140 -5.83 7.84 -12.16
N GLY A 141 -6.90 7.03 -12.16
CA GLY A 141 -7.11 5.87 -13.00
C GLY A 141 -6.11 4.71 -12.82
N PRO A 142 -6.25 3.64 -13.61
CA PRO A 142 -5.65 2.34 -13.29
C PRO A 142 -4.12 2.25 -13.41
N ALA A 143 -3.51 3.18 -14.15
CA ALA A 143 -2.06 3.24 -14.37
C ALA A 143 -1.32 4.07 -13.29
N SER A 144 -2.05 4.90 -12.55
CA SER A 144 -1.49 5.73 -11.50
C SER A 144 -1.57 5.02 -10.16
N TYR A 145 -0.73 5.43 -9.22
CA TYR A 145 -0.74 4.90 -7.86
C TYR A 145 -0.27 5.93 -6.86
N SER A 146 -0.59 5.71 -5.60
CA SER A 146 0.00 6.45 -4.49
C SER A 146 0.86 5.54 -3.62
N PHE A 147 1.83 6.14 -2.94
CA PHE A 147 2.64 5.48 -1.93
C PHE A 147 2.99 6.44 -0.81
N GLY A 148 3.41 5.90 0.33
CA GLY A 148 3.87 6.68 1.47
C GLY A 148 5.18 6.14 2.00
N ILE A 149 6.03 7.02 2.52
CA ILE A 149 7.27 6.68 3.23
C ILE A 149 7.34 7.42 4.57
N ASN A 150 8.12 6.89 5.52
CA ASN A 150 8.43 7.61 6.75
C ASN A 150 9.74 8.42 6.63
N THR A 151 10.11 9.14 7.70
CA THR A 151 11.38 9.89 7.81
C THR A 151 12.66 9.04 7.72
N ASN A 152 12.56 7.71 7.77
CA ASN A 152 13.69 6.82 7.54
C ASN A 152 13.77 6.33 6.09
N GLY A 153 12.73 6.57 5.27
CA GLY A 153 12.59 6.09 3.90
C GLY A 153 11.91 4.72 3.77
N TYR A 154 11.41 4.16 4.86
CA TYR A 154 10.64 2.93 4.84
C TYR A 154 9.26 3.16 4.27
N VAL A 155 8.83 2.23 3.41
CA VAL A 155 7.51 2.27 2.77
C VAL A 155 6.44 1.99 3.81
N VAL A 156 5.51 2.93 3.89
CA VAL A 156 4.30 2.86 4.69
C VAL A 156 3.23 2.03 3.96
N PHE A 157 3.00 2.40 2.70
CA PHE A 157 2.11 1.70 1.79
C PHE A 157 2.58 1.90 0.36
N HIS A 158 2.39 0.89 -0.47
CA HIS A 158 2.69 0.92 -1.90
C HIS A 158 1.92 -0.24 -2.57
N PRO A 159 1.47 -0.13 -3.83
CA PRO A 159 0.75 -1.22 -4.51
C PRO A 159 1.50 -2.56 -4.54
N ASP A 160 2.82 -2.50 -4.75
CA ASP A 160 3.71 -3.66 -4.79
C ASP A 160 4.20 -4.13 -3.41
N LEU A 161 3.83 -3.44 -2.33
CA LEU A 161 4.15 -3.88 -0.98
C LEU A 161 3.32 -5.13 -0.65
N LYS A 162 3.97 -6.28 -0.55
CA LYS A 162 3.33 -7.51 -0.10
C LYS A 162 3.07 -7.42 1.40
N THR A 163 1.85 -7.70 1.83
CA THR A 163 1.43 -7.67 3.23
C THR A 163 1.31 -9.05 3.87
N ASP A 164 1.50 -10.11 3.07
CA ASP A 164 1.35 -11.50 3.50
C ASP A 164 2.67 -12.00 4.11
N PHE A 165 3.05 -11.44 5.25
CA PHE A 165 4.16 -11.95 6.06
C PHE A 165 3.59 -12.96 7.06
N GLU A 166 3.33 -14.19 6.62
CA GLU A 166 2.73 -15.26 7.44
C GLU A 166 3.52 -15.61 8.72
N PHE A 167 4.75 -15.09 8.87
CA PHE A 167 5.69 -15.51 9.92
C PHE A 167 6.36 -14.36 10.69
N ILE A 168 5.97 -13.10 10.50
CA ILE A 168 6.65 -11.97 11.15
C ILE A 168 5.62 -11.08 11.87
N ASP A 169 5.79 -10.93 13.19
CA ASP A 169 4.94 -10.10 14.05
C ASP A 169 4.98 -8.61 13.66
N ASP A 170 6.14 -8.14 13.18
CA ASP A 170 6.33 -6.79 12.64
C ASP A 170 6.77 -6.88 11.17
N PRO A 171 6.03 -6.28 10.20
CA PRO A 171 6.44 -6.30 8.81
C PRO A 171 7.84 -5.69 8.67
N PRO A 172 8.73 -6.28 7.83
CA PRO A 172 10.07 -5.77 7.66
C PRO A 172 10.02 -4.31 7.20
N HIS A 173 10.89 -3.49 7.79
CA HIS A 173 11.11 -2.11 7.37
C HIS A 173 11.73 -2.09 5.97
N LEU A 174 10.88 -2.18 4.94
CA LEU A 174 11.27 -2.23 3.54
C LEU A 174 11.47 -0.82 3.00
N ASP A 175 12.60 -0.55 2.34
CA ASP A 175 12.87 0.76 1.77
C ASP A 175 12.10 0.96 0.46
N PHE A 176 11.82 2.22 0.12
CA PHE A 176 11.24 2.58 -1.17
C PHE A 176 12.04 2.04 -2.36
N LEU A 177 13.37 2.06 -2.27
CA LEU A 177 14.26 1.58 -3.32
C LEU A 177 14.31 0.05 -3.44
N ASP A 178 13.78 -0.68 -2.45
CA ASP A 178 13.62 -2.13 -2.53
C ASP A 178 12.29 -2.53 -3.19
N VAL A 179 11.27 -1.66 -3.08
CA VAL A 179 9.94 -1.89 -3.65
C VAL A 179 9.91 -1.51 -5.12
N GLU A 180 10.41 -0.33 -5.45
CA GLU A 180 10.53 0.14 -6.82
C GLU A 180 11.93 -0.09 -7.38
N ILE A 181 12.05 -0.28 -8.70
CA ILE A 181 13.36 -0.40 -9.35
C ILE A 181 14.18 0.87 -9.11
N GLU A 182 15.33 0.71 -8.45
CA GLU A 182 16.26 1.78 -8.08
C GLU A 182 16.80 2.51 -9.31
N ASN A 183 16.84 3.83 -9.23
CA ASN A 183 17.58 4.68 -10.15
C ASN A 183 18.06 5.97 -9.43
N PRO A 184 19.05 6.70 -9.97
CA PRO A 184 19.57 7.91 -9.33
C PRO A 184 18.49 8.97 -9.03
N ALA A 185 17.53 9.14 -9.94
CA ALA A 185 16.44 10.10 -9.77
C ALA A 185 15.49 9.75 -8.60
N LYS A 186 15.27 8.44 -8.34
CA LYS A 186 14.48 7.90 -7.24
C LYS A 186 15.22 7.97 -5.91
N VAL A 187 16.56 7.81 -5.93
CA VAL A 187 17.39 8.08 -4.74
C VAL A 187 17.23 9.54 -4.31
N ASP A 188 17.28 10.47 -5.26
CA ASP A 188 17.06 11.89 -4.96
C ASP A 188 15.61 12.16 -4.53
N LEU A 189 14.61 11.52 -5.16
CA LEU A 189 13.20 11.61 -4.76
C LEU A 189 12.99 11.13 -3.32
N ARG A 190 13.57 9.97 -2.96
CA ARG A 190 13.54 9.43 -1.59
C ARG A 190 14.12 10.44 -0.61
N LYS A 191 15.27 11.06 -0.95
CA LYS A 191 15.94 12.04 -0.09
C LYS A 191 15.06 13.26 0.19
N VAL A 192 14.44 13.85 -0.83
CA VAL A 192 13.57 15.03 -0.65
C VAL A 192 12.27 14.70 0.10
N MET A 193 11.71 13.51 -0.11
CA MET A 193 10.54 13.06 0.65
C MET A 193 10.87 12.78 2.12
N VAL A 194 12.04 12.20 2.41
CA VAL A 194 12.56 12.01 3.78
C VAL A 194 12.80 13.35 4.47
N ASN A 195 13.28 14.35 3.73
CA ASN A 195 13.45 15.73 4.21
C ASN A 195 12.13 16.51 4.33
N SER A 196 10.98 15.86 4.12
CA SER A 196 9.65 16.46 4.23
C SER A 196 9.42 17.66 3.32
N GLU A 197 9.97 17.62 2.10
CA GLU A 197 9.74 18.66 1.09
C GLU A 197 8.41 18.42 0.35
N THR A 198 7.72 19.50 -0.02
CA THR A 198 6.57 19.46 -0.94
C THR A 198 7.03 19.89 -2.33
N SER A 199 6.90 19.01 -3.32
CA SER A 199 7.19 19.38 -4.71
C SER A 199 6.64 18.35 -5.70
N LYS A 200 7.05 18.49 -6.96
CA LYS A 200 6.86 17.48 -7.99
C LYS A 200 8.14 17.22 -8.76
N ARG A 201 8.29 16.00 -9.26
CA ARG A 201 9.42 15.60 -10.11
C ARG A 201 8.95 14.71 -11.24
N SER A 202 9.39 15.03 -12.45
CA SER A 202 9.22 14.14 -13.61
C SER A 202 10.49 13.32 -13.79
N LEU A 203 10.34 12.00 -13.94
CA LEU A 203 11.44 11.09 -14.20
C LEU A 203 10.98 9.92 -15.06
N THR A 204 11.90 9.33 -15.80
CA THR A 204 11.65 8.09 -16.53
C THR A 204 11.74 6.91 -15.56
N SER A 205 10.63 6.20 -15.35
CA SER A 205 10.54 5.06 -14.45
C SER A 205 10.49 3.74 -15.22
N LEU A 206 11.04 2.69 -14.61
CA LEU A 206 10.89 1.31 -15.06
C LEU A 206 9.76 0.70 -14.25
N ILE A 207 8.61 0.48 -14.90
CA ILE A 207 7.39 -0.01 -14.29
C ILE A 207 7.36 -1.53 -14.42
N LYS A 208 7.31 -2.22 -13.28
CA LYS A 208 7.15 -3.67 -13.23
C LYS A 208 5.72 -4.04 -13.58
N MET A 209 5.53 -4.94 -14.52
CA MET A 209 4.20 -5.41 -14.90
C MET A 209 3.64 -6.40 -13.85
N PRO A 210 2.31 -6.56 -13.76
CA PRO A 210 1.67 -7.40 -12.73
C PRO A 210 2.06 -8.87 -12.77
N ASP A 211 2.59 -9.36 -13.90
CA ASP A 211 3.08 -10.74 -14.03
C ASP A 211 4.47 -10.95 -13.40
N GLY A 212 5.14 -9.87 -13.01
CA GLY A 212 6.49 -9.88 -12.44
C GLY A 212 7.59 -10.27 -13.44
N LYS A 213 7.29 -10.41 -14.73
CA LYS A 213 8.23 -10.85 -15.78
C LYS A 213 8.59 -9.74 -16.74
N HIS A 214 7.68 -8.79 -16.97
CA HIS A 214 7.89 -7.70 -17.92
C HIS A 214 8.12 -6.36 -17.20
N ILE A 215 8.87 -5.49 -17.87
CA ILE A 215 9.13 -4.12 -17.43
C ILE A 215 8.82 -3.19 -18.59
N VAL A 216 8.17 -2.06 -18.30
CA VAL A 216 7.92 -1.00 -19.29
C VAL A 216 8.59 0.29 -18.84
N ARG A 217 9.26 0.97 -19.76
CA ARG A 217 9.87 2.27 -19.53
C ARG A 217 8.85 3.35 -19.86
N HIS A 218 8.48 4.18 -18.87
CA HIS A 218 7.52 5.27 -19.08
C HIS A 218 7.92 6.56 -18.37
N HIS A 219 7.43 7.69 -18.85
CA HIS A 219 7.61 8.98 -18.20
C HIS A 219 6.51 9.17 -17.15
N MET A 220 6.93 9.31 -15.89
CA MET A 220 6.04 9.46 -14.75
C MET A 220 6.31 10.80 -14.05
N GLU A 221 5.26 11.38 -13.49
CA GLU A 221 5.33 12.55 -12.64
C GLU A 221 4.95 12.15 -11.21
N TYR A 222 5.87 12.43 -10.28
CA TYR A 222 5.75 12.16 -8.86
C TYR A 222 5.40 13.46 -8.16
N TYR A 223 4.22 13.54 -7.56
CA TYR A 223 3.75 14.65 -6.74
C TYR A 223 3.84 14.23 -5.28
N TYR A 224 4.58 14.93 -4.44
CA TYR A 224 4.84 14.49 -3.07
C TYR A 224 4.75 15.63 -2.06
N THR A 225 4.32 15.29 -0.84
CA THR A 225 4.17 16.23 0.28
C THR A 225 4.23 15.48 1.62
N PRO A 226 4.78 16.09 2.69
CA PRO A 226 4.61 15.57 4.05
C PRO A 226 3.14 15.63 4.47
N LEU A 227 2.72 14.67 5.29
CA LEU A 227 1.44 14.69 5.99
C LEU A 227 1.61 15.47 7.30
N GLU A 228 0.84 16.55 7.44
CA GLU A 228 0.88 17.42 8.61
C GLU A 228 0.67 16.65 9.92
N SER A 229 1.47 16.99 10.94
CA SER A 229 1.41 16.36 12.28
C SER A 229 1.70 14.85 12.30
N THR A 230 2.43 14.34 11.30
CA THR A 230 2.91 12.94 11.24
C THR A 230 4.39 12.88 10.81
N SER A 231 4.99 11.70 10.90
CA SER A 231 6.33 11.41 10.38
C SER A 231 6.31 10.83 8.95
N PHE A 232 5.19 10.98 8.22
CA PHE A 232 4.99 10.39 6.91
C PHE A 232 5.00 11.42 5.79
N SER A 233 5.55 11.03 4.65
CA SER A 233 5.43 11.73 3.38
C SER A 233 4.65 10.85 2.40
N ILE A 234 3.69 11.44 1.70
CA ILE A 234 2.91 10.75 0.67
C ILE A 234 3.31 11.23 -0.72
N ALA A 235 3.14 10.35 -1.70
CA ALA A 235 3.30 10.68 -3.09
C ALA A 235 2.17 10.08 -3.94
N ILE A 236 1.82 10.79 -5.00
CA ILE A 236 0.97 10.35 -6.08
C ILE A 236 1.84 10.29 -7.34
N VAL A 237 1.77 9.18 -8.06
CA VAL A 237 2.56 8.90 -9.25
C VAL A 237 1.62 8.71 -10.43
N MET A 238 1.78 9.54 -11.45
CA MET A 238 0.92 9.54 -12.63
C MET A 238 1.73 9.56 -13.93
N PRO A 239 1.27 8.89 -15.00
CA PRO A 239 1.86 8.99 -16.33
C PRO A 239 1.81 10.43 -16.86
N THR A 240 2.90 10.94 -17.45
CA THR A 240 2.94 12.33 -17.97
C THR A 240 1.99 12.57 -19.15
N ASP A 241 1.63 11.51 -19.87
CA ASP A 241 0.66 11.54 -20.97
C ASP A 241 -0.80 11.52 -20.48
N ARG A 242 -1.03 11.37 -19.17
CA ARG A 242 -2.35 11.43 -18.54
C ARG A 242 -2.54 12.75 -17.79
N THR A 243 -2.97 13.77 -18.52
CA THR A 243 -3.25 15.11 -17.95
C THR A 243 -4.72 15.35 -17.62
N HIS A 244 -5.63 14.52 -18.14
CA HIS A 244 -7.07 14.68 -18.03
C HIS A 244 -7.75 13.34 -17.75
N TYR A 245 -8.93 13.39 -17.14
CA TYR A 245 -9.81 12.24 -16.94
C TYR A 245 -11.22 12.59 -17.40
N LEU A 246 -12.02 11.57 -17.72
CA LEU A 246 -13.40 11.81 -18.12
C LEU A 246 -14.25 12.19 -16.90
N HIS A 247 -14.87 13.37 -16.94
CA HIS A 247 -15.92 13.75 -16.01
C HIS A 247 -17.29 13.53 -16.67
N VAL A 248 -18.20 12.83 -15.99
CA VAL A 248 -19.54 12.54 -16.51
C VAL A 248 -20.55 13.37 -15.72
N GLU A 249 -21.11 14.40 -16.37
CA GLU A 249 -21.94 15.42 -15.71
C GLU A 249 -23.30 14.88 -15.27
N GLU A 250 -24.00 14.14 -16.12
CA GLU A 250 -25.34 13.61 -15.83
C GLU A 250 -25.51 12.20 -16.35
N MET A 251 -25.92 11.28 -15.47
CA MET A 251 -26.28 9.90 -15.81
C MET A 251 -27.35 9.39 -14.83
N ASP A 252 -28.38 8.76 -15.38
CA ASP A 252 -29.38 8.03 -14.59
C ASP A 252 -28.83 6.66 -14.20
N PHE A 253 -28.59 6.46 -12.89
CA PHE A 253 -28.11 5.19 -12.35
C PHE A 253 -29.16 4.07 -12.41
N VAL A 254 -30.45 4.41 -12.31
CA VAL A 254 -31.54 3.43 -12.34
C VAL A 254 -31.59 2.81 -13.72
N LEU A 255 -31.62 3.63 -14.78
CA LEU A 255 -31.52 3.15 -16.16
C LEU A 255 -30.13 2.61 -16.51
N GLY A 256 -29.12 2.94 -15.71
CA GLY A 256 -27.76 2.50 -15.90
C GLY A 256 -27.49 1.06 -15.46
N PHE A 257 -28.17 0.64 -14.39
CA PHE A 257 -28.04 -0.69 -13.79
C PHE A 257 -29.20 -1.63 -14.12
N ASP A 258 -30.22 -1.16 -14.83
CA ASP A 258 -31.30 -2.00 -15.36
C ASP A 258 -30.81 -2.74 -16.62
N LEU A 259 -30.17 -3.90 -16.40
CA LEU A 259 -29.55 -4.72 -17.44
C LEU A 259 -30.20 -6.09 -17.49
N SER A 260 -30.54 -6.55 -18.69
CA SER A 260 -31.02 -7.91 -18.92
C SER A 260 -29.92 -8.95 -18.67
N LYS A 261 -30.32 -10.19 -18.38
CA LYS A 261 -29.36 -11.31 -18.23
C LYS A 261 -28.49 -11.53 -19.47
N SER A 262 -29.00 -11.22 -20.66
CA SER A 262 -28.25 -11.29 -21.93
C SER A 262 -27.14 -10.25 -22.00
N GLU A 263 -27.40 -9.02 -21.58
CA GLU A 263 -26.42 -7.93 -21.61
C GLU A 263 -25.26 -8.14 -20.63
N MET A 264 -25.49 -8.89 -19.55
CA MET A 264 -24.46 -9.22 -18.57
C MET A 264 -23.54 -10.39 -18.99
N LYS A 265 -23.86 -11.15 -20.06
CA LYS A 265 -23.01 -12.27 -20.50
C LYS A 265 -21.68 -11.75 -21.03
N GLY A 266 -20.57 -12.30 -20.52
CA GLY A 266 -19.23 -11.84 -20.89
C GLY A 266 -18.85 -10.47 -20.31
N MET A 267 -19.65 -9.93 -19.38
CA MET A 267 -19.35 -8.67 -18.68
C MET A 267 -18.75 -8.93 -17.30
N HIS A 268 -17.64 -8.26 -17.02
CA HIS A 268 -16.99 -8.23 -15.72
C HIS A 268 -16.87 -6.80 -15.22
N ILE A 269 -17.28 -6.57 -13.96
CA ILE A 269 -17.09 -5.31 -13.28
C ILE A 269 -15.99 -5.50 -12.24
N ALA A 270 -14.97 -4.64 -12.29
CA ALA A 270 -13.87 -4.65 -11.35
C ALA A 270 -14.43 -4.46 -9.92
N PRO A 271 -13.96 -5.26 -8.94
CA PRO A 271 -14.46 -5.21 -7.57
C PRO A 271 -13.85 -4.02 -6.82
N TRP A 272 -14.04 -2.81 -7.35
CA TRP A 272 -13.60 -1.57 -6.73
C TRP A 272 -14.59 -1.12 -5.66
N LYS A 273 -14.12 -0.21 -4.80
CA LYS A 273 -14.95 0.38 -3.74
C LYS A 273 -15.80 1.52 -4.30
N TYR A 274 -16.88 1.18 -4.99
CA TYR A 274 -17.83 2.15 -5.53
C TYR A 274 -18.62 2.88 -4.43
N CYS A 275 -18.89 2.22 -3.31
CA CYS A 275 -19.55 2.81 -2.14
C CYS A 275 -18.85 2.40 -0.84
N HIS A 276 -19.03 3.19 0.22
CA HIS A 276 -18.51 2.92 1.56
C HIS A 276 -19.13 1.62 2.09
N GLY A 277 -18.28 0.63 2.38
CA GLY A 277 -18.71 -0.70 2.80
C GLY A 277 -17.67 -1.77 2.47
N LYS A 278 -18.00 -3.05 2.78
CA LYS A 278 -17.14 -4.17 2.43
C LYS A 278 -17.21 -4.44 0.92
N VAL A 279 -16.05 -4.47 0.28
CA VAL A 279 -15.90 -5.06 -1.06
C VAL A 279 -15.97 -6.57 -0.89
N LEU A 280 -17.13 -7.15 -1.19
CA LEU A 280 -17.26 -8.60 -1.28
C LEU A 280 -16.79 -9.02 -2.68
N LYS A 281 -15.99 -10.09 -2.78
CA LYS A 281 -15.69 -10.74 -4.06
C LYS A 281 -16.99 -11.35 -4.58
N LEU A 282 -17.72 -10.57 -5.38
CA LEU A 282 -19.02 -10.91 -5.92
C LEU A 282 -18.94 -11.02 -7.43
N GLY A 283 -19.79 -11.87 -8.02
CA GLY A 283 -19.95 -11.90 -9.46
C GLY A 283 -20.58 -10.60 -9.98
N THR A 284 -20.40 -10.32 -11.27
CA THR A 284 -20.98 -9.13 -11.93
C THR A 284 -22.47 -8.91 -11.63
N PRO A 285 -23.36 -9.93 -11.68
CA PRO A 285 -24.78 -9.73 -11.40
C PRO A 285 -25.04 -9.27 -9.96
N ASP A 286 -24.29 -9.82 -9.01
CA ASP A 286 -24.40 -9.46 -7.59
C ASP A 286 -23.87 -8.06 -7.34
N ILE A 287 -22.78 -7.67 -8.00
CA ILE A 287 -22.24 -6.31 -7.96
C ILE A 287 -23.31 -5.32 -8.46
N ILE A 288 -23.88 -5.54 -9.64
CA ILE A 288 -24.90 -4.65 -10.22
C ILE A 288 -26.13 -4.55 -9.30
N LYS A 289 -26.62 -5.68 -8.79
CA LYS A 289 -27.77 -5.70 -7.88
C LYS A 289 -27.50 -4.92 -6.59
N ASN A 290 -26.31 -5.11 -6.01
CA ASN A 290 -25.91 -4.42 -4.79
C ASN A 290 -25.76 -2.90 -5.04
N LEU A 291 -25.06 -2.50 -6.09
CA LEU A 291 -24.91 -1.08 -6.45
C LEU A 291 -26.27 -0.42 -6.73
N SER A 292 -27.14 -1.08 -7.48
CA SER A 292 -28.49 -0.59 -7.75
C SER A 292 -29.30 -0.38 -6.46
N HIS A 293 -29.19 -1.30 -5.50
CA HIS A 293 -29.84 -1.16 -4.20
C HIS A 293 -29.22 -0.03 -3.35
N THR A 294 -27.89 0.01 -3.23
CA THR A 294 -27.17 1.01 -2.41
C THR A 294 -27.34 2.43 -2.92
N VAL A 295 -27.28 2.64 -4.24
CA VAL A 295 -27.46 3.97 -4.83
C VAL A 295 -28.89 4.50 -4.58
N ARG A 296 -29.90 3.61 -4.55
CA ARG A 296 -31.29 3.99 -4.22
C ARG A 296 -31.50 4.25 -2.74
N SER A 297 -30.83 3.51 -1.86
CA SER A 297 -31.06 3.59 -0.41
C SER A 297 -30.18 4.62 0.30
N ASN A 298 -28.92 4.77 -0.12
CA ASN A 298 -27.94 5.65 0.52
C ASN A 298 -26.90 6.16 -0.49
N PRO A 299 -27.27 7.08 -1.40
CA PRO A 299 -26.39 7.59 -2.46
C PRO A 299 -25.15 8.31 -1.92
N ASP A 300 -25.24 8.98 -0.77
CA ASP A 300 -24.14 9.73 -0.15
C ASP A 300 -22.98 8.82 0.28
N SER A 301 -23.26 7.52 0.46
CA SER A 301 -22.22 6.54 0.73
C SER A 301 -21.38 6.20 -0.51
N CYS A 302 -21.73 6.66 -1.71
CA CYS A 302 -21.10 6.24 -2.96
C CYS A 302 -20.15 7.28 -3.58
N LYS A 303 -19.09 6.80 -4.23
CA LYS A 303 -18.20 7.61 -5.09
C LYS A 303 -18.94 7.90 -6.40
N ILE A 304 -19.71 8.98 -6.41
CA ILE A 304 -20.70 9.25 -7.47
C ILE A 304 -20.07 9.35 -8.86
N GLN A 305 -18.90 9.97 -8.99
CA GLN A 305 -18.22 10.13 -10.28
C GLN A 305 -17.73 8.80 -10.85
N LEU A 306 -17.20 7.94 -9.99
CA LEU A 306 -16.80 6.58 -10.38
C LEU A 306 -18.01 5.76 -10.86
N LEU A 307 -19.15 5.87 -10.18
CA LEU A 307 -20.38 5.21 -10.61
C LEU A 307 -20.88 5.73 -11.96
N ARG A 308 -20.87 7.05 -12.17
CA ARG A 308 -21.31 7.65 -13.45
C ARG A 308 -20.42 7.17 -14.60
N ARG A 309 -19.11 7.10 -14.37
CA ARG A 309 -18.17 6.52 -15.34
C ARG A 309 -18.53 5.07 -15.67
N LEU A 310 -18.72 4.23 -14.65
CA LEU A 310 -19.05 2.82 -14.85
C LEU A 310 -20.31 2.66 -15.70
N VAL A 311 -21.38 3.40 -15.39
CA VAL A 311 -22.63 3.35 -16.16
C VAL A 311 -22.43 3.84 -17.59
N TRP A 312 -21.65 4.91 -17.77
CA TRP A 312 -21.34 5.42 -19.11
C TRP A 312 -20.57 4.37 -19.93
N ASP A 313 -19.57 3.73 -19.34
CA ASP A 313 -18.78 2.68 -20.00
C ASP A 313 -19.62 1.43 -20.27
N ILE A 314 -20.54 1.04 -19.38
CA ILE A 314 -21.52 -0.03 -19.62
C ILE A 314 -22.29 0.25 -20.91
N ARG A 315 -22.81 1.46 -21.10
CA ARG A 315 -23.57 1.82 -22.31
C ARG A 315 -22.70 1.86 -23.55
N LYS A 316 -21.54 2.53 -23.50
CA LYS A 316 -20.67 2.70 -24.68
C LYS A 316 -20.02 1.40 -25.14
N THR A 317 -19.67 0.51 -24.22
CA THR A 317 -19.14 -0.81 -24.57
C THR A 317 -20.21 -1.75 -25.13
N ASN A 318 -21.51 -1.42 -25.00
CA ASN A 318 -22.58 -2.21 -25.61
C ASN A 318 -22.59 -2.12 -27.14
N ASP A 319 -22.33 -0.92 -27.68
CA ASP A 319 -22.23 -0.69 -29.12
C ASP A 319 -21.11 -1.55 -29.74
N ILE A 320 -20.00 -1.71 -29.01
CA ILE A 320 -18.87 -2.56 -29.40
C ILE A 320 -19.28 -4.05 -29.47
N MET A 321 -20.15 -4.51 -28.55
CA MET A 321 -20.62 -5.91 -28.59
C MET A 321 -21.48 -6.17 -29.83
N HIS A 322 -22.37 -5.24 -30.19
CA HIS A 322 -23.19 -5.37 -31.40
C HIS A 322 -22.34 -5.37 -32.67
N TYR A 323 -21.31 -4.52 -32.71
CA TYR A 323 -20.34 -4.53 -33.81
C TYR A 323 -19.64 -5.89 -33.93
N TRP A 324 -19.11 -6.42 -32.83
CA TRP A 324 -18.46 -7.73 -32.79
C TRP A 324 -19.35 -8.91 -33.17
N GLN A 325 -20.64 -8.84 -32.86
CA GLN A 325 -21.65 -9.81 -33.32
C GLN A 325 -21.83 -9.74 -34.84
N SER A 326 -21.93 -8.53 -35.41
CA SER A 326 -22.05 -8.35 -36.86
C SER A 326 -20.81 -8.86 -37.62
N GLU A 327 -19.61 -8.59 -37.12
CA GLU A 327 -18.36 -9.10 -37.69
C GLU A 327 -18.31 -10.64 -37.75
N GLU A 328 -18.83 -11.32 -36.72
CA GLU A 328 -18.91 -12.79 -36.70
C GLU A 328 -19.90 -13.32 -37.74
N GLN A 329 -21.07 -12.66 -37.88
CA GLN A 329 -22.08 -13.01 -38.88
C GLN A 329 -21.56 -12.83 -40.31
N ASP A 330 -20.71 -11.83 -40.54
CA ASP A 330 -20.08 -11.55 -41.84
C ASP A 330 -18.87 -12.46 -42.14
N GLY A 331 -18.47 -13.35 -41.21
CA GLY A 331 -17.30 -14.22 -41.37
C GLY A 331 -15.94 -13.48 -41.28
N ARG A 332 -15.91 -12.24 -40.79
CA ARG A 332 -14.70 -11.38 -40.76
C ARG A 332 -13.79 -11.64 -39.55
N ARG A 333 -14.06 -12.70 -38.80
CA ARG A 333 -13.37 -13.07 -37.56
C ARG A 333 -12.62 -14.39 -37.65
N GLU A 334 -12.31 -14.85 -38.86
CA GLU A 334 -11.50 -16.04 -39.06
C GLU A 334 -10.14 -15.88 -38.36
N GLY A 335 -9.75 -16.88 -37.57
CA GLY A 335 -8.52 -16.84 -36.75
C GLY A 335 -8.62 -16.06 -35.43
N VAL A 336 -9.75 -15.42 -35.12
CA VAL A 336 -9.96 -14.68 -33.86
C VAL A 336 -10.79 -15.52 -32.89
N ILE A 337 -10.16 -16.02 -31.82
CA ILE A 337 -10.83 -16.81 -30.78
C ILE A 337 -11.77 -15.95 -29.94
N ALA A 338 -11.27 -14.82 -29.43
CA ALA A 338 -12.03 -13.88 -28.62
C ALA A 338 -11.55 -12.44 -28.82
N THR A 339 -12.43 -11.47 -28.60
CA THR A 339 -12.11 -10.05 -28.47
C THR A 339 -12.61 -9.52 -27.16
N PHE A 340 -11.91 -8.55 -26.60
CA PHE A 340 -12.32 -7.91 -25.36
C PHE A 340 -11.99 -6.43 -25.33
N VAL A 341 -12.66 -5.71 -24.45
CA VAL A 341 -12.42 -4.30 -24.16
C VAL A 341 -12.41 -4.14 -22.65
N GLN A 342 -11.38 -3.47 -22.13
CA GLN A 342 -11.23 -3.12 -20.72
C GLN A 342 -11.24 -1.60 -20.64
N SER A 343 -12.08 -1.00 -19.81
CA SER A 343 -12.10 0.47 -19.67
C SER A 343 -11.50 0.92 -18.35
N GLU A 344 -11.07 2.18 -18.30
CA GLU A 344 -10.69 2.86 -17.06
C GLU A 344 -11.81 2.94 -16.02
N GLY A 345 -13.09 2.80 -16.42
CA GLY A 345 -14.22 2.76 -15.49
C GLY A 345 -14.44 1.43 -14.80
N GLY A 346 -13.59 0.43 -15.08
CA GLY A 346 -13.62 -0.86 -14.38
C GLY A 346 -14.46 -1.94 -15.05
N ILE A 347 -15.05 -1.68 -16.23
CA ILE A 347 -15.72 -2.72 -17.02
C ILE A 347 -14.74 -3.44 -17.95
N THR A 348 -14.84 -4.76 -17.98
CA THR A 348 -14.26 -5.64 -18.99
C THR A 348 -15.39 -6.38 -19.71
N ARG A 349 -15.47 -6.28 -21.05
CA ARG A 349 -16.39 -7.10 -21.86
C ARG A 349 -15.61 -8.03 -22.78
N ILE A 350 -16.06 -9.26 -22.93
CA ILE A 350 -15.49 -10.28 -23.83
C ILE A 350 -16.54 -10.89 -24.75
N TYR A 351 -16.14 -11.13 -25.99
CA TYR A 351 -16.94 -11.79 -27.01
C TYR A 351 -16.13 -12.85 -27.77
N PRO A 352 -16.70 -14.05 -28.01
CA PRO A 352 -18.01 -14.48 -27.54
C PRO A 352 -17.97 -14.81 -26.03
N PRO A 353 -19.08 -14.69 -25.29
CA PRO A 353 -19.09 -14.90 -23.82
C PRO A 353 -18.59 -16.25 -23.33
N ARG A 354 -18.59 -17.28 -24.19
CA ARG A 354 -18.05 -18.63 -23.88
C ARG A 354 -16.53 -18.62 -23.63
N GLU A 355 -15.80 -17.66 -24.20
CA GLU A 355 -14.35 -17.54 -24.04
C GLU A 355 -13.96 -16.71 -22.81
N ALA A 356 -14.89 -16.43 -21.89
CA ALA A 356 -14.63 -15.60 -20.71
C ALA A 356 -13.44 -16.08 -19.85
N HIS A 357 -13.21 -17.39 -19.80
CA HIS A 357 -12.10 -18.02 -19.07
C HIS A 357 -10.72 -17.53 -19.53
N GLN A 358 -10.58 -17.05 -20.78
CA GLN A 358 -9.34 -16.48 -21.31
C GLN A 358 -8.89 -15.22 -20.56
N LEU A 359 -9.81 -14.53 -19.86
CA LEU A 359 -9.52 -13.32 -19.08
C LEU A 359 -9.46 -13.57 -17.57
N ASP A 360 -9.42 -14.82 -17.13
CA ASP A 360 -9.37 -15.15 -15.70
C ASP A 360 -8.14 -14.52 -15.04
N GLY A 361 -8.38 -13.81 -13.93
CA GLY A 361 -7.35 -13.04 -13.24
C GLY A 361 -6.98 -11.70 -13.90
N HIS A 362 -7.52 -11.41 -15.08
CA HIS A 362 -7.21 -10.19 -15.85
C HIS A 362 -8.41 -9.23 -16.00
N THR A 363 -9.56 -9.51 -15.39
CA THR A 363 -10.79 -8.70 -15.53
C THR A 363 -10.78 -7.35 -14.81
N ASN A 364 -9.83 -7.13 -13.88
CA ASN A 364 -9.67 -5.86 -13.17
C ASN A 364 -8.56 -5.01 -13.86
N PRO A 365 -8.89 -3.90 -14.52
CA PRO A 365 -7.93 -3.07 -15.26
C PRO A 365 -6.71 -2.65 -14.44
N SER A 366 -6.87 -2.30 -13.16
CA SER A 366 -5.75 -1.86 -12.31
C SER A 366 -4.77 -2.97 -11.94
N ARG A 367 -5.14 -4.24 -12.15
CA ARG A 367 -4.29 -5.41 -11.90
C ARG A 367 -4.05 -6.25 -13.16
N SER A 368 -4.56 -5.79 -14.31
CA SER A 368 -4.48 -6.52 -15.57
C SER A 368 -3.20 -6.16 -16.30
N ILE A 369 -2.36 -7.16 -16.57
CA ILE A 369 -1.24 -6.97 -17.50
C ILE A 369 -1.72 -6.59 -18.90
N LEU A 370 -2.89 -7.09 -19.32
CA LEU A 370 -3.47 -6.78 -20.64
C LEU A 370 -3.74 -5.27 -20.75
N PHE A 371 -4.38 -4.70 -19.72
CA PHE A 371 -4.67 -3.27 -19.64
C PHE A 371 -3.39 -2.44 -19.54
N GLN A 372 -2.50 -2.76 -18.60
CA GLN A 372 -1.29 -1.96 -18.38
C GLN A 372 -0.34 -1.99 -19.57
N ARG A 373 -0.18 -3.15 -20.25
CA ARG A 373 0.63 -3.26 -21.47
C ARG A 373 0.07 -2.43 -22.62
N ALA A 374 -1.26 -2.40 -22.77
CA ALA A 374 -1.93 -1.57 -23.76
C ALA A 374 -1.77 -0.08 -23.44
N PHE A 375 -1.95 0.30 -22.18
CA PHE A 375 -1.93 1.69 -21.74
C PHE A 375 -0.55 2.35 -21.91
N TYR A 376 0.51 1.66 -21.49
CA TYR A 376 1.88 2.15 -21.60
C TYR A 376 2.52 1.91 -22.97
N GLY A 377 1.89 1.10 -23.84
CA GLY A 377 2.35 0.86 -25.19
C GLY A 377 1.81 1.92 -26.16
N ASP A 378 2.65 2.33 -27.13
CA ASP A 378 2.22 3.21 -28.22
C ASP A 378 1.59 2.45 -29.40
N ASP A 379 1.83 1.14 -29.49
CA ASP A 379 1.34 0.28 -30.56
C ASP A 379 0.83 -1.07 -30.02
N TYR A 380 0.46 -1.99 -30.91
CA TYR A 380 0.03 -3.34 -30.57
C TYR A 380 1.07 -4.06 -29.70
N ALA A 381 0.65 -4.48 -28.51
CA ALA A 381 1.45 -5.31 -27.62
C ALA A 381 1.00 -6.77 -27.74
N PHE A 382 1.95 -7.65 -28.06
CA PHE A 382 1.76 -9.09 -28.06
C PHE A 382 2.06 -9.63 -26.67
N ILE A 383 1.16 -10.48 -26.17
CA ILE A 383 1.26 -11.11 -24.87
C ILE A 383 1.28 -12.62 -25.13
N PRO A 384 2.41 -13.28 -24.86
CA PRO A 384 2.53 -14.71 -25.08
C PRO A 384 1.62 -15.47 -24.10
N PRO A 385 1.12 -16.65 -24.49
CA PRO A 385 0.35 -17.50 -23.58
C PRO A 385 1.18 -17.88 -22.36
N LYS A 386 0.51 -18.14 -21.24
CA LYS A 386 1.16 -18.79 -20.11
C LYS A 386 1.59 -20.19 -20.54
N ASN A 387 2.81 -20.56 -20.18
CA ASN A 387 3.35 -21.87 -20.52
C ASN A 387 2.68 -22.87 -19.57
N ASP A 388 1.50 -23.37 -19.95
CA ASP A 388 0.74 -24.38 -19.22
C ASP A 388 1.32 -25.78 -19.49
N TYR A 389 2.64 -25.89 -19.31
CA TYR A 389 3.33 -27.16 -19.35
C TYR A 389 3.00 -27.90 -18.05
N ASN A 390 2.17 -28.94 -18.15
CA ASN A 390 1.92 -29.82 -17.02
C ASN A 390 3.02 -30.91 -16.98
N PRO A 391 3.96 -30.84 -16.01
CA PRO A 391 5.08 -31.78 -15.94
C PRO A 391 4.63 -33.21 -15.59
N VAL A 392 3.40 -33.40 -15.15
CA VAL A 392 2.84 -34.71 -14.76
C VAL A 392 2.23 -35.43 -15.97
N THR A 393 1.62 -34.69 -16.90
CA THR A 393 0.93 -35.27 -18.06
C THR A 393 1.74 -35.18 -19.35
N ASN A 394 2.86 -34.43 -19.38
CA ASN A 394 3.66 -34.18 -20.60
C ASN A 394 2.79 -33.68 -21.78
N GLN A 395 1.73 -32.94 -21.48
CA GLN A 395 0.79 -32.41 -22.47
C GLN A 395 0.65 -30.90 -22.27
N SER A 396 0.64 -30.15 -23.37
CA SER A 396 0.12 -28.79 -23.43
C SER A 396 -1.40 -28.88 -23.54
N GLU A 397 -2.13 -28.29 -22.59
CA GLU A 397 -3.59 -28.42 -22.48
C GLU A 397 -4.38 -27.75 -23.61
N SER A 398 -3.77 -26.86 -24.41
CA SER A 398 -4.43 -26.20 -25.54
C SER A 398 -3.43 -25.66 -26.57
N ASP A 399 -3.94 -25.34 -27.78
CA ASP A 399 -3.19 -24.57 -28.75
C ASP A 399 -2.82 -23.19 -28.16
N PRO A 400 -1.56 -22.74 -28.30
CA PRO A 400 -1.10 -21.50 -27.68
C PRO A 400 -1.86 -20.29 -28.26
N VAL A 401 -2.69 -19.66 -27.42
CA VAL A 401 -3.42 -18.43 -27.79
C VAL A 401 -2.54 -17.20 -27.52
N ILE A 402 -2.20 -16.47 -28.57
CA ILE A 402 -1.50 -15.19 -28.45
C ILE A 402 -2.53 -14.08 -28.25
N THR A 403 -2.35 -13.28 -27.20
CA THR A 403 -3.23 -12.14 -26.95
C THR A 403 -2.60 -10.86 -27.50
N ILE A 404 -3.37 -10.08 -28.26
CA ILE A 404 -2.93 -8.80 -28.81
C ILE A 404 -3.75 -7.70 -28.15
N VAL A 405 -3.08 -6.68 -27.61
CA VAL A 405 -3.73 -5.55 -26.95
C VAL A 405 -3.26 -4.23 -27.53
N LYS A 406 -4.14 -3.24 -27.57
CA LYS A 406 -3.85 -1.89 -28.01
C LYS A 406 -4.77 -0.92 -27.29
N THR A 407 -4.23 0.20 -26.82
CA THR A 407 -5.04 1.25 -26.20
C THR A 407 -5.90 1.96 -27.24
N ILE A 408 -7.14 2.24 -26.87
CA ILE A 408 -8.01 3.16 -27.58
C ILE A 408 -7.65 4.57 -27.11
N SER A 409 -7.13 5.39 -28.03
CA SER A 409 -6.83 6.79 -27.74
C SER A 409 -7.74 7.73 -28.55
N PHE A 410 -8.20 8.79 -27.90
CA PHE A 410 -8.96 9.87 -28.51
C PHE A 410 -8.16 11.16 -28.38
N ALA A 411 -8.05 11.91 -29.47
CA ALA A 411 -7.49 13.25 -29.46
C ALA A 411 -8.62 14.26 -29.72
N ARG A 412 -8.87 15.16 -28.77
CA ARG A 412 -9.82 16.27 -28.94
C ARG A 412 -9.20 17.55 -28.39
N SER A 413 -9.21 18.61 -29.21
CA SER A 413 -8.72 19.94 -28.80
C SER A 413 -7.28 19.94 -28.25
N GLY A 414 -6.39 19.12 -28.81
CA GLY A 414 -4.99 18.99 -28.36
C GLY A 414 -4.78 18.13 -27.11
N ILE A 415 -5.85 17.56 -26.55
CA ILE A 415 -5.79 16.64 -25.41
C ILE A 415 -5.88 15.20 -25.93
N THR A 416 -4.92 14.36 -25.53
CA THR A 416 -4.96 12.92 -25.78
C THR A 416 -5.50 12.22 -24.53
N TYR A 417 -6.45 11.31 -24.71
CA TYR A 417 -7.08 10.55 -23.63
C TYR A 417 -7.19 9.07 -24.00
N LYS A 418 -6.83 8.18 -23.07
CA LYS A 418 -6.79 6.72 -23.24
C LYS A 418 -7.83 6.03 -22.34
N PRO A 419 -9.13 5.98 -22.71
CA PRO A 419 -10.18 5.44 -21.85
C PRO A 419 -10.25 3.91 -21.74
N ALA A 420 -9.62 3.17 -22.65
CA ALA A 420 -9.75 1.72 -22.76
C ALA A 420 -8.55 1.05 -23.44
#